data_AF-A0A6A5GGJ6-F1
#
_entry.id   AF-A0A6A5GGJ6-F1
#
_cell.length_a   1.000
_cell.length_b   1.000
_cell.length_c   1.000
_cell.angle_alpha   90.00
_cell.angle_beta   90.00
_cell.angle_gamma   90.00
#
_symmetry.space_group_name_H-M   'P 1'
#
loop_
_entity.id
_entity.type
_entity.pdbx_description
1 polymer ?
#
loop_
_entity_poly.entity_id
_entity_poly.type
_entity_poly.pdbx_seq_one_letter_code
_entity_poly.pdbx_strand_id
1 'polypeptide(L)'
;MFRLLSILLVAFAVCAFSAPAPVNYPTEEQSKAELKAAGMTQASIDGLDAFTKRFVSGFPLVQSNKEATDKFLAEYTTDVQNFVKAMSPEDQTIYNNYLKKYGLA
;
A
#
# COMPACT_ATOMS: atom_id res chain seq x y z
N MET A 1 -6.10 -12.12 13.71
CA MET A 1 -4.84 -11.54 13.19
C MET A 1 -5.09 -10.82 11.84
N PHE A 2 -6.07 -9.92 11.78
CA PHE A 2 -6.49 -9.20 10.56
C PHE A 2 -6.20 -7.69 10.61
N ARG A 3 -5.55 -7.21 11.68
CA ARG A 3 -5.34 -5.78 11.96
C ARG A 3 -4.07 -5.18 11.35
N LEU A 4 -3.18 -5.99 10.79
CA LEU A 4 -1.87 -5.54 10.31
C LEU A 4 -1.78 -5.44 8.77
N LEU A 5 -2.54 -6.24 8.02
CA LEU A 5 -2.41 -6.29 6.56
C LEU A 5 -3.27 -5.25 5.82
N SER A 6 -4.31 -4.73 6.46
CA SER A 6 -5.13 -3.64 5.90
C SER A 6 -4.43 -2.29 5.89
N ILE A 7 -3.24 -2.15 6.49
CA ILE A 7 -2.50 -0.88 6.58
C ILE A 7 -1.59 -0.67 5.35
N LEU A 8 -1.42 -1.68 4.50
CA LEU A 8 -0.42 -1.64 3.42
C LEU A 8 -0.68 -0.60 2.33
N LEU A 9 -1.91 -0.11 2.16
CA LEU A 9 -2.24 1.01 1.27
C LEU A 9 -3.33 1.96 1.83
N VAL A 10 -3.67 1.83 3.11
CA VAL A 10 -4.67 2.69 3.79
C VAL A 10 -4.06 3.98 4.36
N ALA A 11 -2.73 4.11 4.35
CA ALA A 11 -2.08 5.40 4.55
C ALA A 11 -2.46 6.42 3.44
N PHE A 12 -2.94 5.97 2.28
CA PHE A 12 -3.43 6.84 1.20
C PHE A 12 -4.84 7.41 1.41
N ALA A 13 -5.66 6.78 2.27
CA ALA A 13 -7.09 7.12 2.36
C ALA A 13 -7.53 7.69 3.73
N VAL A 14 -6.67 7.70 4.76
CA VAL A 14 -7.08 7.99 6.15
C VAL A 14 -6.30 9.15 6.78
N CYS A 15 -6.02 10.21 6.02
CA CYS A 15 -5.48 11.44 6.61
C CYS A 15 -6.52 12.33 7.32
N ALA A 16 -7.79 11.90 7.48
CA ALA A 16 -8.85 12.78 7.99
C ALA A 16 -9.25 12.57 9.48
N PHE A 17 -8.77 11.56 10.20
CA PHE A 17 -9.25 11.31 11.58
C PHE A 17 -8.15 10.93 12.59
N SER A 18 -7.76 11.93 13.40
CA SER A 18 -7.27 11.90 14.81
C SER A 18 -5.87 11.34 15.19
N ALA A 19 -5.07 12.25 15.80
CA ALA A 19 -3.68 12.29 16.34
C ALA A 19 -3.24 11.25 17.43
N PRO A 20 -1.99 11.20 17.98
CA PRO A 20 -0.80 12.08 17.84
C PRO A 20 0.57 11.34 17.72
N ALA A 21 1.16 11.32 16.53
CA ALA A 21 2.61 11.33 16.28
C ALA A 21 2.74 11.78 14.82
N PRO A 22 3.56 12.79 14.44
CA PRO A 22 3.64 13.21 13.06
C PRO A 22 4.55 12.23 12.31
N VAL A 23 4.11 10.98 12.15
CA VAL A 23 4.51 10.26 10.95
C VAL A 23 3.75 10.98 9.85
N ASN A 24 4.37 12.02 9.30
CA ASN A 24 3.88 12.70 8.13
C ASN A 24 3.97 11.70 6.98
N TYR A 25 2.92 10.89 6.81
CA TYR A 25 2.86 9.94 5.72
C TYR A 25 2.97 10.74 4.41
N PRO A 26 3.86 10.33 3.50
CA PRO A 26 4.05 11.02 2.25
C PRO A 26 2.76 10.96 1.42
N THR A 27 2.52 12.01 0.63
CA THR A 27 1.52 11.98 -0.43
C THR A 27 1.92 10.98 -1.53
N GLU A 28 1.03 10.74 -2.50
CA GLU A 28 1.25 9.71 -3.54
C GLU A 28 2.47 10.05 -4.38
N GLU A 29 2.55 11.32 -4.74
CA GLU A 29 3.67 11.89 -5.47
C GLU A 29 4.96 11.83 -4.65
N GLN A 30 4.91 12.09 -3.35
CA GLN A 30 6.08 12.00 -2.46
C GLN A 30 6.56 10.56 -2.30
N SER A 31 5.65 9.59 -2.15
CA SER A 31 5.98 8.16 -2.10
C SER A 31 6.64 7.70 -3.40
N LYS A 32 6.04 8.04 -4.55
CA LYS A 32 6.58 7.70 -5.86
C LYS A 32 7.97 8.31 -6.07
N ALA A 33 8.13 9.59 -5.70
CA ALA A 33 9.42 10.28 -5.79
C ALA A 33 10.47 9.65 -4.89
N GLU A 34 10.11 9.28 -3.65
CA GLU A 34 11.01 8.62 -2.72
C GLU A 34 11.44 7.22 -3.18
N LEU A 35 10.48 6.39 -3.62
CA LEU A 35 10.77 5.06 -4.15
C LEU A 35 11.68 5.14 -5.38
N LYS A 36 11.41 6.11 -6.27
CA LYS A 36 12.26 6.38 -7.44
C LYS A 36 13.65 6.84 -7.04
N ALA A 37 13.77 7.75 -6.07
CA ALA A 37 15.05 8.24 -5.56
C ALA A 37 15.86 7.12 -4.87
N ALA A 38 15.19 6.15 -4.26
CA ALA A 38 15.79 4.96 -3.69
C ALA A 38 16.23 3.91 -4.74
N GLY A 39 15.94 4.15 -6.02
CA GLY A 39 16.36 3.29 -7.14
C GLY A 39 15.31 2.28 -7.58
N MET A 40 14.06 2.37 -7.10
CA MET A 40 13.01 1.42 -7.49
C MET A 40 12.67 1.59 -8.98
N THR A 41 12.49 0.46 -9.67
CA THR A 41 12.11 0.50 -11.08
C THR A 41 10.75 1.15 -11.31
N GLN A 42 10.59 1.83 -12.46
CA GLN A 42 9.32 2.46 -12.81
C GLN A 42 8.17 1.43 -12.90
N ALA A 43 8.46 0.20 -13.37
CA ALA A 43 7.46 -0.87 -13.43
C ALA A 43 6.94 -1.27 -12.04
N SER A 44 7.82 -1.36 -11.04
CA SER A 44 7.43 -1.63 -9.65
C SER A 44 6.60 -0.48 -9.07
N ILE A 45 7.00 0.78 -9.32
CA ILE A 45 6.25 1.97 -8.90
C ILE A 45 4.85 2.01 -9.54
N ASP A 46 4.76 1.78 -10.84
CA ASP A 46 3.49 1.80 -11.59
C ASP A 46 2.55 0.68 -11.13
N GLY A 47 3.10 -0.50 -10.80
CA GLY A 47 2.29 -1.59 -10.24
C GLY A 47 1.77 -1.26 -8.84
N LEU A 48 2.59 -0.70 -7.95
CA LEU A 48 2.14 -0.24 -6.63
C LEU A 48 1.06 0.85 -6.74
N ASP A 49 1.21 1.77 -7.71
CA ASP A 49 0.22 2.79 -8.02
C ASP A 49 -1.11 2.18 -8.51
N ALA A 50 -1.05 1.19 -9.39
CA ALA A 50 -2.23 0.48 -9.87
C ALA A 50 -3.00 -0.20 -8.73
N PHE A 51 -2.31 -0.81 -7.76
CA PHE A 51 -2.93 -1.36 -6.56
C PHE A 51 -3.59 -0.28 -5.70
N THR A 52 -2.91 0.86 -5.50
CA THR A 52 -3.46 2.02 -4.78
C THR A 52 -4.80 2.45 -5.39
N LYS A 53 -4.82 2.64 -6.72
CA LYS A 53 -6.02 3.05 -7.46
C LYS A 53 -7.13 2.00 -7.36
N ARG A 54 -6.80 0.72 -7.52
CA ARG A 54 -7.76 -0.39 -7.37
C ARG A 54 -8.39 -0.41 -5.98
N PHE A 55 -7.61 -0.17 -4.93
CA PHE A 55 -8.13 -0.11 -3.57
C PHE A 55 -9.09 1.08 -3.39
N VAL A 56 -8.65 2.28 -3.80
CA VAL A 56 -9.43 3.52 -3.69
C VAL A 56 -10.74 3.43 -4.47
N SER A 57 -10.75 2.81 -5.65
CA SER A 57 -11.99 2.65 -6.44
C SER A 57 -12.85 1.47 -5.99
N GLY A 58 -12.25 0.38 -5.53
CA GLY A 58 -12.94 -0.88 -5.25
C GLY A 58 -13.48 -1.00 -3.83
N PHE A 59 -12.72 -0.56 -2.82
CA PHE A 59 -13.11 -0.70 -1.42
C PHE A 59 -14.42 0.03 -1.09
N PRO A 60 -14.67 1.28 -1.55
CA PRO A 60 -15.93 1.98 -1.24
C PRO A 60 -17.19 1.28 -1.77
N LEU A 61 -17.05 0.42 -2.79
CA LEU A 61 -18.16 -0.33 -3.38
C LEU A 61 -18.57 -1.54 -2.54
N VAL A 62 -17.64 -2.06 -1.73
CA VAL A 62 -17.86 -3.28 -0.94
C VAL A 62 -17.96 -3.00 0.57
N GLN A 63 -17.50 -1.85 1.05
CA GLN A 63 -17.33 -1.53 2.48
C GLN A 63 -18.60 -1.67 3.34
N SER A 64 -19.79 -1.58 2.76
CA SER A 64 -21.07 -1.74 3.48
C SER A 64 -21.50 -3.19 3.65
N ASN A 65 -20.83 -4.14 2.98
CA ASN A 65 -21.10 -5.57 3.06
C ASN A 65 -19.85 -6.30 3.58
N LYS A 66 -19.98 -6.95 4.73
CA LYS A 66 -18.87 -7.65 5.38
C LYS A 66 -18.28 -8.76 4.51
N GLU A 67 -19.10 -9.63 3.94
CA GLU A 67 -18.63 -10.76 3.13
C GLU A 67 -17.90 -10.27 1.87
N ALA A 68 -18.48 -9.28 1.17
CA ALA A 68 -17.87 -8.68 0.00
C ALA A 68 -16.56 -7.94 0.35
N THR A 69 -16.52 -7.25 1.49
CA THR A 69 -15.32 -6.59 2.00
C THR A 69 -14.22 -7.61 2.31
N ASP A 70 -14.54 -8.67 3.04
CA ASP A 70 -13.57 -9.70 3.41
C ASP A 70 -12.99 -10.38 2.17
N LYS A 71 -13.85 -10.69 1.19
CA LYS A 71 -13.42 -11.26 -0.10
C LYS A 71 -12.51 -10.30 -0.87
N PHE A 72 -12.92 -9.03 -1.00
CA PHE A 72 -12.12 -8.01 -1.69
C PHE A 72 -10.73 -7.85 -1.05
N LEU A 73 -10.67 -7.77 0.29
CA LEU A 73 -9.41 -7.62 1.01
C LEU A 73 -8.52 -8.85 0.87
N ALA A 74 -9.09 -10.06 0.90
CA ALA A 74 -8.34 -11.30 0.71
C ALA A 74 -7.70 -11.36 -0.68
N GLU A 75 -8.49 -11.16 -1.73
CA GLU A 75 -8.02 -11.16 -3.12
C GLU A 75 -6.98 -10.06 -3.36
N TYR A 76 -7.28 -8.84 -2.91
CA TYR A 76 -6.36 -7.70 -3.01
C TYR A 76 -5.02 -7.98 -2.33
N THR A 77 -5.04 -8.52 -1.10
CA THR A 77 -3.83 -8.84 -0.35
C THR A 77 -3.01 -9.90 -1.07
N THR A 78 -3.64 -10.96 -1.56
CA THR A 78 -2.96 -12.00 -2.34
C THR A 78 -2.29 -11.43 -3.58
N ASP A 79 -2.98 -10.58 -4.33
CA ASP A 79 -2.44 -9.98 -5.56
C ASP A 79 -1.24 -9.07 -5.28
N VAL A 80 -1.33 -8.20 -4.26
CA VAL A 80 -0.22 -7.34 -3.85
C VAL A 80 0.98 -8.17 -3.42
N GLN A 81 0.77 -9.21 -2.60
CA GLN A 81 1.85 -10.09 -2.15
C GLN A 81 2.52 -10.83 -3.31
N ASN A 82 1.74 -11.31 -4.27
CA ASN A 82 2.27 -11.97 -5.46
C ASN A 82 3.08 -11.00 -6.32
N PHE A 83 2.60 -9.76 -6.47
CA PHE A 83 3.33 -8.72 -7.19
C PHE A 83 4.65 -8.37 -6.51
N VAL A 84 4.65 -8.11 -5.20
CA VAL A 84 5.87 -7.78 -4.44
C VAL A 84 6.88 -8.94 -4.53
N LYS A 85 6.43 -10.20 -4.43
CA LYS A 85 7.32 -11.37 -4.60
C LYS A 85 7.92 -11.48 -6.01
N ALA A 86 7.22 -10.98 -7.01
CA ALA A 86 7.68 -10.99 -8.40
C ALA A 86 8.60 -9.82 -8.77
N MET A 87 8.68 -8.77 -7.93
CA MET A 87 9.65 -7.69 -8.08
C MET A 87 11.09 -8.23 -8.01
N SER A 88 12.05 -7.47 -8.53
CA SER A 88 13.48 -7.79 -8.35
C SER A 88 13.86 -7.79 -6.86
N PRO A 89 14.90 -8.53 -6.44
CA PRO A 89 15.38 -8.50 -5.05
C PRO A 89 15.74 -7.09 -4.55
N GLU A 90 16.21 -6.23 -5.45
CA GLU A 90 16.53 -4.83 -5.19
C GLU A 90 15.26 -4.03 -4.89
N ASP A 91 14.24 -4.12 -5.76
CA ASP A 91 12.96 -3.44 -5.59
C ASP A 91 12.21 -3.94 -4.34
N GLN A 92 12.26 -5.24 -4.05
CA GLN A 92 11.72 -5.81 -2.81
C GLN A 92 12.39 -5.21 -1.58
N THR A 93 13.72 -5.04 -1.62
CA THR A 93 14.48 -4.44 -0.52
C THR A 93 14.09 -2.98 -0.32
N ILE A 94 13.97 -2.21 -1.40
CA ILE A 94 13.53 -0.81 -1.35
C ILE A 94 12.12 -0.70 -0.78
N TYR A 95 11.18 -1.54 -1.27
CA TYR A 95 9.82 -1.60 -0.77
C TYR A 95 9.78 -1.90 0.73
N ASN A 96 10.49 -2.94 1.18
CA ASN A 96 10.53 -3.32 2.59
C ASN A 96 11.16 -2.24 3.49
N ASN A 97 12.20 -1.55 3.00
CA ASN A 97 12.81 -0.43 3.73
C ASN A 97 11.87 0.77 3.82
N TYR A 98 11.14 1.07 2.74
CA TYR A 98 10.09 2.08 2.74
C TYR A 98 9.01 1.74 3.77
N LEU A 99 8.51 0.50 3.81
CA LEU A 99 7.53 0.08 4.81
C LEU A 99 8.06 0.25 6.24
N LYS A 100 9.29 -0.19 6.52
CA LYS A 100 9.92 -0.03 7.84
C LYS A 100 10.06 1.44 8.25
N LYS A 101 10.47 2.32 7.33
CA LYS A 101 10.64 3.76 7.58
C LYS A 101 9.36 4.42 8.07
N TYR A 102 8.21 3.99 7.55
CA TYR A 102 6.90 4.53 7.91
C TYR A 102 6.14 3.70 8.95
N GLY A 103 6.77 2.69 9.57
CA GLY A 103 6.13 1.84 10.58
C GLY A 103 5.00 0.96 10.02
N LEU A 104 5.08 0.60 8.74
CA LEU A 104 4.10 -0.19 8.00
C LEU A 104 4.49 -1.68 7.89
N ALA A 105 5.68 -2.05 8.38
CA ALA A 105 6.23 -3.41 8.38
C ALA A 105 6.20 -4.06 9.78
#